data_AF-A0A1G4R2E0-F1
#
_entry.id   AF-A0A1G4R2E0-F1
#
_cell.length_a   1.000
_cell.length_b   1.000
_cell.length_c   1.000
_cell.angle_alpha   90.00
_cell.angle_beta   90.00
_cell.angle_gamma   90.00
#
_symmetry.space_group_name_H-M   'P 1'
#
loop_
_entity.id
_entity.type
_entity.pdbx_description
1 polymer ?
#
loop_
_entity_poly.entity_id
_entity_poly.type
_entity_poly.pdbx_seq_one_letter_code
_entity_poly.pdbx_strand_id
1 'polypeptide(L)'
;MIKILLYILAQSMQVAGAEILIWDYWKIHDPVKRAELELETESDYGDLDCDTTNNDLFVRVQHIIINRMAFVCIAIGYLMAIVGDISHIANRWIVLGFVLVASFVLMFILLLVSKITSQNRIERYEKKVGTKP
;
A
#
# COMPACT_ATOMS: atom_id res chain seq x y z
N MET A 1 20.29 20.10 12.68
CA MET A 1 20.01 19.81 11.26
C MET A 1 19.58 18.36 11.05
N ILE A 2 20.40 17.37 11.41
CA ILE A 2 20.08 15.93 11.24
C ILE A 2 18.78 15.51 11.94
N LYS A 3 18.53 15.96 13.18
CA LYS A 3 17.27 15.69 13.91
C LYS A 3 16.02 16.18 13.17
N ILE A 4 16.13 17.32 12.48
CA ILE A 4 15.03 17.92 11.70
C ILE A 4 14.71 17.06 10.48
N LEU A 5 15.74 16.61 9.77
CA LEU A 5 15.57 15.71 8.64
C LEU A 5 14.97 14.36 9.06
N LEU A 6 15.44 13.79 10.18
CA LEU A 6 14.91 12.55 10.71
C LEU A 6 13.43 12.66 11.09
N TYR A 7 13.01 13.76 11.70
CA TYR A 7 11.61 14.01 12.01
C TYR A 7 10.75 14.18 10.76
N ILE A 8 11.21 14.97 9.78
CA ILE A 8 10.46 15.16 8.52
C ILE A 8 10.26 13.81 7.85
N LEU A 9 11.34 13.03 7.73
CA LEU A 9 11.28 11.70 7.13
C LEU A 9 10.37 10.76 7.92
N ALA A 10 10.48 10.77 9.25
CA ALA A 10 9.65 9.96 10.15
C ALA A 10 8.16 10.26 9.96
N GLN A 11 7.78 11.54 10.00
CA GLN A 11 6.39 11.97 9.83
C GLN A 11 5.90 11.67 8.41
N SER A 12 6.71 11.90 7.38
CA SER A 12 6.34 11.57 6.00
C SER A 12 6.10 10.08 5.80
N MET A 13 6.90 9.20 6.42
CA MET A 13 6.68 7.75 6.35
C MET A 13 5.40 7.32 7.06
N GLN A 14 5.07 7.93 8.21
CA GLN A 14 3.82 7.65 8.93
C GLN A 14 2.61 8.11 8.13
N VAL A 15 2.64 9.34 7.62
CA VAL A 15 1.55 9.91 6.81
C VAL A 15 1.37 9.11 5.51
N ALA A 16 2.45 8.79 4.80
CA ALA A 16 2.38 7.98 3.58
C ALA A 16 1.79 6.59 3.85
N GLY A 17 2.20 5.93 4.94
CA GLY A 17 1.63 4.63 5.33
C GLY A 17 0.14 4.74 5.65
N ALA A 18 -0.29 5.79 6.34
CA ALA A 18 -1.71 6.02 6.64
C ALA A 18 -2.52 6.32 5.36
N GLU A 19 -2.01 7.15 4.46
CA GLU A 19 -2.64 7.44 3.16
C GLU A 19 -2.83 6.17 2.33
N ILE A 20 -1.83 5.29 2.29
CA ILE A 20 -1.92 3.99 1.59
C ILE A 20 -3.03 3.13 2.19
N LEU A 21 -3.12 3.03 3.53
CA LEU A 21 -4.15 2.23 4.19
C LEU A 21 -5.56 2.76 3.91
N ILE A 22 -5.74 4.08 3.93
CA ILE A 22 -7.02 4.73 3.61
C ILE A 22 -7.40 4.46 2.15
N TRP A 23 -6.43 4.60 1.23
CA TRP A 23 -6.65 4.36 -0.18
C TRP A 23 -6.99 2.88 -0.46
N ASP A 24 -6.29 1.94 0.17
CA ASP A 24 -6.55 0.51 0.06
C ASP A 24 -7.95 0.16 0.59
N TYR A 25 -8.32 0.72 1.75
CA TYR A 25 -9.64 0.56 2.34
C TYR A 25 -10.76 1.04 1.43
N TRP A 26 -10.63 2.24 0.85
CA TRP A 26 -11.63 2.77 -0.10
C TRP A 26 -11.74 1.93 -1.37
N LYS A 27 -10.63 1.40 -1.88
CA LYS A 27 -10.65 0.54 -3.07
C LYS A 27 -11.38 -0.79 -2.85
N ILE A 28 -11.31 -1.34 -1.63
CA ILE A 28 -11.97 -2.60 -1.26
C ILE A 28 -13.44 -2.38 -0.91
N HIS A 29 -13.77 -1.26 -0.26
CA HIS A 29 -15.13 -0.93 0.16
C HIS A 29 -15.92 -0.09 -0.84
N ASP A 30 -15.44 0.01 -2.08
CA ASP A 30 -16.16 0.69 -3.14
C ASP A 30 -17.52 0.01 -3.37
N PRO A 31 -18.65 0.69 -3.06
CA PRO A 31 -19.98 0.10 -3.14
C PRO A 31 -20.34 -0.31 -4.57
N VAL A 32 -19.74 0.31 -5.59
CA VAL A 32 -19.98 -0.01 -7.00
C VAL A 32 -19.45 -1.41 -7.33
N LYS A 33 -18.24 -1.75 -6.87
CA LYS A 33 -17.64 -3.08 -7.09
C LYS A 33 -18.35 -4.18 -6.33
N ARG A 34 -18.88 -3.88 -5.13
CA ARG A 34 -19.70 -4.84 -4.38
C ARG A 34 -21.01 -5.11 -5.10
N ALA A 35 -21.65 -4.09 -5.66
CA ALA A 35 -22.87 -4.24 -6.43
C ALA A 35 -22.66 -5.04 -7.71
N GLU A 36 -21.54 -4.84 -8.43
CA GLU A 36 -21.19 -5.66 -9.60
C GLU A 36 -20.97 -7.14 -9.23
N LEU A 37 -20.26 -7.42 -8.13
CA LEU A 37 -20.02 -8.79 -7.65
C LEU A 37 -21.31 -9.51 -7.25
N GLU A 38 -22.26 -8.81 -6.62
CA GLU A 38 -23.56 -9.38 -6.24
C GLU A 38 -24.44 -9.65 -7.46
N LEU A 39 -24.36 -8.79 -8.50
CA LEU A 39 -25.09 -8.97 -9.76
C LEU A 39 -24.52 -10.13 -10.62
N GLU A 40 -23.20 -10.33 -10.65
CA GLU A 40 -22.58 -11.45 -11.38
C GLU A 40 -22.90 -12.82 -10.74
N THR A 41 -23.03 -12.90 -9.41
CA THR A 41 -23.40 -14.14 -8.73
C THR A 41 -24.82 -14.65 -8.99
N GLU A 42 -25.73 -13.80 -9.50
CA GLU A 42 -27.09 -14.23 -9.85
C GLU A 42 -27.20 -14.78 -11.28
N SER A 43 -26.25 -14.47 -12.18
CA SER A 43 -26.38 -14.81 -13.61
C SER A 43 -25.54 -15.99 -14.10
N ASP A 44 -24.53 -16.45 -13.37
CA ASP A 44 -23.56 -17.38 -13.95
C ASP A 44 -23.16 -18.58 -13.06
N TYR A 45 -23.88 -19.68 -13.22
CA TYR A 45 -23.48 -21.02 -12.79
C TYR A 45 -22.90 -21.84 -13.96
N GLY A 46 -22.50 -21.21 -15.07
CA GLY A 46 -22.04 -21.88 -16.28
C GLY A 46 -20.72 -21.32 -16.77
N ASP A 47 -19.63 -22.05 -16.46
CA ASP A 47 -18.25 -21.81 -16.89
C ASP A 47 -17.43 -20.94 -15.92
N LEU A 48 -16.86 -21.60 -14.91
CA LEU A 48 -15.78 -21.06 -14.08
C LEU A 48 -14.54 -20.85 -14.95
N ASP A 49 -14.46 -19.68 -15.57
CA ASP A 49 -13.30 -19.25 -16.32
C ASP A 49 -12.08 -19.25 -15.39
N CYS A 50 -11.08 -20.07 -15.73
CA CYS A 50 -9.89 -20.28 -14.90
C CYS A 50 -9.06 -19.00 -14.77
N ASP A 51 -9.27 -18.02 -15.66
CA ASP A 51 -8.57 -16.74 -15.69
C ASP A 51 -9.02 -15.78 -14.57
N THR A 52 -10.31 -15.85 -14.17
CA THR A 52 -10.89 -15.04 -13.08
C THR A 52 -10.25 -15.38 -11.72
N THR A 53 -9.84 -16.64 -11.54
CA THR A 53 -9.21 -17.12 -10.29
C THR A 53 -7.80 -16.55 -10.11
N ASN A 54 -7.02 -16.42 -11.19
CA ASN A 54 -5.68 -15.83 -11.14
C ASN A 54 -5.75 -14.32 -10.88
N ASN A 55 -6.75 -13.65 -11.43
CA ASN A 55 -6.93 -12.21 -11.26
C ASN A 55 -7.37 -11.85 -9.83
N ASP A 56 -8.30 -12.61 -9.23
CA ASP A 56 -8.68 -12.44 -7.81
C ASP A 56 -7.49 -12.74 -6.87
N LEU A 57 -6.72 -13.80 -7.18
CA LEU A 57 -5.49 -14.11 -6.42
C LEU A 57 -4.47 -12.97 -6.52
N PHE A 58 -4.27 -12.38 -7.71
CA PHE A 58 -3.38 -11.24 -7.93
C PHE A 58 -3.78 -10.05 -7.06
N VAL A 59 -5.07 -9.69 -7.11
CA VAL A 59 -5.63 -8.57 -6.36
C VAL A 59 -5.46 -8.79 -4.85
N ARG A 60 -5.81 -9.96 -4.32
CA ARG A 60 -5.64 -10.29 -2.89
C ARG A 60 -4.18 -10.25 -2.45
N VAL A 61 -3.26 -10.82 -3.23
CA VAL A 61 -1.82 -10.80 -2.90
C VAL A 61 -1.29 -9.37 -2.91
N GLN A 62 -1.71 -8.55 -3.87
CA GLN A 62 -1.33 -7.14 -3.93
C GLN A 62 -1.82 -6.36 -2.70
N HIS A 63 -3.08 -6.55 -2.29
CA HIS A 63 -3.63 -5.92 -1.08
C HIS A 63 -2.84 -6.28 0.19
N ILE A 64 -2.50 -7.56 0.38
CA ILE A 64 -1.72 -8.00 1.54
C ILE A 64 -0.33 -7.36 1.54
N ILE A 65 0.32 -7.26 0.39
CA ILE A 65 1.65 -6.64 0.26
C ILE A 65 1.58 -5.15 0.57
N ILE A 66 0.61 -4.44 -0.02
CA ILE A 66 0.41 -3.00 0.20
C ILE A 66 0.18 -2.71 1.69
N ASN A 67 -0.71 -3.45 2.35
CA ASN A 67 -1.00 -3.26 3.77
C ASN A 67 0.22 -3.54 4.67
N ARG A 68 1.00 -4.59 4.36
CA ARG A 68 2.25 -4.88 5.10
C ARG A 68 3.28 -3.78 4.92
N MET A 69 3.47 -3.28 3.70
CA MET A 69 4.41 -2.20 3.41
C MET A 69 4.01 -0.90 4.12
N ALA A 70 2.72 -0.56 4.10
CA ALA A 70 2.18 0.59 4.82
C ALA A 70 2.44 0.50 6.33
N PHE A 71 2.17 -0.68 6.93
CA PHE A 71 2.45 -0.90 8.35
C PHE A 71 3.93 -0.78 8.70
N VAL A 72 4.81 -1.34 7.86
CA VAL A 72 6.27 -1.22 8.04
C VAL A 72 6.72 0.25 7.96
N CYS A 73 6.17 1.03 7.02
CA CYS A 73 6.45 2.47 6.93
C CYS A 73 6.03 3.23 8.19
N ILE A 74 4.83 2.94 8.72
CA ILE A 74 4.36 3.55 9.97
C ILE A 74 5.27 3.16 11.13
N ALA A 75 5.63 1.87 11.26
CA ALA A 75 6.46 1.37 12.36
C ALA A 75 7.86 2.00 12.34
N ILE A 76 8.52 2.04 11.17
CA ILE A 76 9.83 2.67 11.01
C ILE A 76 9.72 4.18 11.30
N GLY A 77 8.71 4.84 10.75
CA GLY A 77 8.48 6.25 11.01
C GLY A 77 8.28 6.56 12.50
N TYR A 78 7.57 5.71 13.25
CA TYR A 78 7.42 5.84 14.69
C TYR A 78 8.74 5.71 15.44
N LEU A 79 9.54 4.68 15.11
CA LEU A 79 10.86 4.48 15.72
C LEU A 79 11.79 5.67 15.46
N MET A 80 11.76 6.23 14.24
CA MET A 80 12.56 7.40 13.89
C MET A 80 12.10 8.68 14.60
N ALA A 81 10.80 8.83 14.82
CA ALA A 81 10.24 9.99 15.53
C ALA A 81 10.72 10.11 16.97
N ILE A 82 10.99 8.98 17.65
CA ILE A 82 11.54 8.95 19.03
C ILE A 82 12.90 9.65 19.12
N VAL A 83 13.73 9.54 18.08
CA VAL A 83 15.08 10.12 18.04
C VAL A 83 15.07 11.56 17.53
N GLY A 84 14.03 11.92 16.77
CA GLY A 84 13.88 13.21 16.10
C GLY A 84 13.11 14.27 16.90
N ASP A 85 13.31 14.39 18.21
CA ASP A 85 12.63 15.43 19.00
C ASP A 85 13.04 16.85 18.56
N ILE A 86 12.03 17.70 18.30
CA ILE A 86 12.20 19.07 17.84
C ILE A 86 11.18 20.02 18.48
N SER A 87 11.28 20.11 19.80
CA SER A 87 10.56 21.07 20.64
C SER A 87 10.77 22.55 20.26
N HIS A 88 11.84 22.90 19.54
CA HIS A 88 12.23 24.30 19.27
C HIS A 88 12.03 24.83 17.83
N ILE A 89 11.25 24.16 16.96
CA ILE A 89 11.02 24.66 15.59
C ILE A 89 10.07 25.87 15.59
N ALA A 90 10.59 27.02 15.14
CA ALA A 90 9.82 28.26 14.96
C ALA A 90 8.81 28.19 13.79
N ASN A 91 9.15 27.51 12.69
CA ASN A 91 8.34 27.49 11.46
C ASN A 91 7.69 26.12 11.20
N ARG A 92 6.80 25.71 12.10
CA ARG A 92 6.11 24.40 12.03
C ARG A 92 5.33 24.19 10.72
N TRP A 93 4.76 25.25 10.16
CA TRP A 93 3.99 25.19 8.90
C TRP A 93 4.83 24.82 7.69
N ILE A 94 6.07 25.32 7.60
CA ILE A 94 6.98 24.98 6.50
C ILE A 94 7.36 23.50 6.58
N VAL A 95 7.65 23.02 7.79
CA VAL A 95 7.97 21.61 8.06
C VAL A 95 6.79 20.71 7.71
N LEU A 96 5.57 21.11 8.07
CA LEU A 96 4.36 20.39 7.68
C LEU A 96 4.20 20.29 6.16
N GLY A 97 4.45 21.39 5.43
CA GLY A 97 4.43 21.40 3.98
C GLY A 97 5.42 20.40 3.37
N PHE A 98 6.66 20.37 3.87
CA PHE A 98 7.65 19.38 3.46
C PHE A 98 7.23 17.94 3.78
N VAL A 99 6.63 17.73 4.96
CA VAL A 99 6.15 16.40 5.36
C VAL A 99 5.10 15.88 4.39
N LEU A 100 4.13 16.72 4.01
CA LEU A 100 3.06 16.38 3.07
C LEU A 100 3.61 16.09 1.66
N VAL A 101 4.47 16.96 1.13
CA VAL A 101 5.04 16.73 -0.21
C VAL A 101 5.85 15.42 -0.23
N ALA A 102 6.66 15.18 0.79
CA ALA A 102 7.44 13.96 0.90
C ALA A 102 6.57 12.72 1.16
N SER A 103 5.45 12.83 1.87
CA SER A 103 4.52 11.70 2.07
C SER A 103 3.87 11.26 0.76
N PHE A 104 3.39 12.20 -0.05
CA PHE A 104 2.82 11.89 -1.37
C PHE A 104 3.84 11.22 -2.30
N VAL A 105 5.07 11.71 -2.32
CA VAL A 105 6.15 11.10 -3.13
C VAL A 105 6.46 9.68 -2.64
N LEU A 106 6.58 9.48 -1.33
CA LEU A 106 6.81 8.16 -0.73
C LEU A 106 5.66 7.19 -1.01
N MET A 107 4.42 7.66 -0.89
CA MET A 107 3.23 6.89 -1.23
C MET A 107 3.33 6.38 -2.67
N PHE A 108 3.58 7.26 -3.63
CA PHE A 108 3.65 6.89 -5.05
C PHE A 108 4.73 5.83 -5.32
N ILE A 109 5.91 5.99 -4.72
CA ILE A 109 7.01 5.02 -4.84
C ILE A 109 6.59 3.66 -4.26
N LEU A 110 5.99 3.63 -3.07
CA LEU A 110 5.56 2.39 -2.41
C LEU A 110 4.51 1.64 -3.22
N LEU A 111 3.60 2.35 -3.87
CA LEU A 111 2.59 1.74 -4.74
C LEU A 111 3.21 1.11 -5.98
N LEU A 112 4.17 1.79 -6.62
CA LEU A 112 4.92 1.23 -7.75
C LEU A 112 5.71 -0.02 -7.36
N VAL A 113 6.44 0.04 -6.25
CA VAL A 113 7.21 -1.10 -5.73
C VAL A 113 6.30 -2.27 -5.38
N SER A 114 5.14 -2.01 -4.79
CA SER A 114 4.16 -3.05 -4.45
C SER A 114 3.61 -3.73 -5.71
N LYS A 115 3.32 -2.96 -6.77
CA LYS A 115 2.88 -3.49 -8.07
C LYS A 115 3.92 -4.37 -8.72
N ILE A 116 5.19 -3.95 -8.73
CA ILE A 116 6.30 -4.76 -9.28
C ILE A 116 6.49 -6.04 -8.45
N THR A 117 6.39 -5.95 -7.13
CA THR A 117 6.58 -7.08 -6.21
C THR A 117 5.47 -8.12 -6.34
N SER A 118 4.22 -7.71 -6.56
CA SER A 118 3.11 -8.64 -6.78
C SER A 118 3.26 -9.41 -8.09
N GLN A 119 3.62 -8.73 -9.19
CA GLN A 119 3.90 -9.36 -10.49
C GLN A 119 5.01 -10.43 -10.37
N ASN A 120 6.15 -10.06 -9.78
CA ASN A 120 7.26 -10.99 -9.58
C ASN A 120 6.91 -12.20 -8.71
N ARG A 121 5.99 -12.06 -7.74
CA ARG A 121 5.55 -13.20 -6.92
C ARG A 121 4.70 -14.17 -7.71
N ILE A 122 3.81 -13.66 -8.56
CA ILE A 122 2.85 -14.46 -9.30
C ILE A 122 3.53 -15.25 -10.41
N GLU A 123 4.47 -14.63 -11.15
CA GLU A 123 5.33 -15.34 -12.10
C GLU A 123 6.09 -16.51 -11.45
N ARG A 124 6.53 -16.35 -10.18
CA ARG A 124 7.19 -17.42 -9.43
C ARG A 124 6.24 -18.53 -9.01
N TYR A 125 4.97 -18.20 -8.70
CA TYR A 125 3.96 -19.20 -8.37
C TYR A 125 3.58 -20.00 -9.62
N GLU A 126 3.33 -19.35 -10.75
CA GLU A 126 3.02 -20.01 -12.02
C GLU A 126 4.14 -20.96 -12.45
N LYS A 127 5.42 -20.54 -12.35
CA LYS A 127 6.56 -21.42 -12.62
C LYS A 127 6.64 -22.66 -11.72
N LYS A 128 6.17 -22.56 -10.46
CA LYS A 128 6.17 -23.67 -9.50
C LYS A 128 4.96 -24.61 -9.66
N VAL A 129 3.83 -24.11 -10.15
CA VAL A 129 2.60 -24.91 -10.34
C VAL A 129 2.60 -25.58 -11.71
N GLY A 130 3.07 -24.89 -12.76
CA GLY A 130 3.22 -25.45 -14.11
C GLY A 130 4.37 -26.46 -14.28
N THR A 131 5.11 -26.75 -13.22
CA THR A 131 6.17 -27.79 -13.18
C THR A 131 5.76 -29.05 -12.41
N LYS A 132 4.46 -29.24 -12.15
CA LYS A 132 3.96 -30.56 -11.73
C LYS A 132 3.86 -31.48 -12.97
N PRO A 133 4.67 -32.57 -13.05
CA PRO A 133 4.53 -33.58 -14.10
C PRO A 133 3.21 -34.35 -13.98
#